data_AF-A0A522CCN8-F1
#
_entry.id   AF-A0A522CCN8-F1
#
_cell.length_a   1.000
_cell.length_b   1.000
_cell.length_c   1.000
_cell.angle_alpha   90.00
_cell.angle_beta   90.00
_cell.angle_gamma   90.00
#
_symmetry.space_group_name_H-M   'P 1'
#
loop_
_entity.id
_entity.type
_entity.pdbx_description
1 polymer ?
#
loop_
_entity_poly.entity_id
_entity_poly.type
_entity_poly.pdbx_seq_one_letter_code
_entity_poly.pdbx_strand_id
1 'polypeptide(L)'
;MKIDSRIERNTEWLSDVARCIERLEKDIFTLKDVYSFTDELASKHPENNHVKDKIRQQLQILRDRGKLEFLGRGNYRLANRD
;
A
#
# COMPACT_ATOMS: atom_id res chain seq x y z
N MET A 1 25.76 -4.50 12.84
CA MET A 1 24.85 -5.30 12.00
C MET A 1 23.99 -4.31 11.23
N LYS A 2 24.32 -4.01 9.96
CA LYS A 2 23.51 -3.11 9.14
C LYS A 2 22.48 -3.98 8.43
N ILE A 3 21.24 -3.90 8.86
CA ILE A 3 20.12 -4.49 8.12
C ILE A 3 20.13 -3.83 6.73
N ASP A 4 19.92 -4.61 5.68
CA ASP A 4 19.95 -4.09 4.30
C ASP A 4 18.89 -2.99 4.17
N SER A 5 19.35 -1.76 3.90
CA SER A 5 18.50 -0.57 3.72
C SER A 5 17.37 -0.75 2.70
N ARG A 6 17.45 -1.73 1.79
CA ARG A 6 16.36 -2.06 0.86
C ARG A 6 15.20 -2.78 1.55
N ILE A 7 15.47 -3.58 2.59
CA ILE A 7 14.46 -4.32 3.36
C ILE A 7 13.69 -3.36 4.27
N GLU A 8 14.39 -2.43 4.93
CA GLU A 8 13.78 -1.40 5.79
C GLU A 8 12.81 -0.51 4.99
N ARG A 9 13.25 0.05 3.86
CA ARG A 9 12.40 0.88 3.00
C ARG A 9 11.16 0.15 2.48
N ASN A 10 11.26 -1.15 2.21
CA ASN A 10 10.09 -1.92 1.78
C ASN A 10 9.09 -2.10 2.91
N THR A 11 9.58 -2.28 4.14
CA THR A 11 8.76 -2.45 5.35
C THR A 11 8.03 -1.16 5.72
N GLU A 12 8.69 0.00 5.61
CA GLU A 12 8.08 1.32 5.86
C GLU A 12 6.96 1.64 4.86
N TRP A 13 7.22 1.49 3.55
CA TRP A 13 6.20 1.70 2.51
C TRP A 13 5.00 0.78 2.68
N LEU A 14 5.24 -0.49 2.99
CA LEU A 14 4.16 -1.46 3.21
C LEU A 14 3.29 -1.04 4.40
N SER A 15 3.92 -0.61 5.50
CA SER A 15 3.22 -0.13 6.70
C SER A 15 2.43 1.15 6.43
N ASP A 16 3.01 2.12 5.72
CA ASP A 16 2.33 3.38 5.39
C ASP A 16 1.13 3.14 4.48
N VAL A 17 1.28 2.31 3.44
CA VAL A 17 0.18 1.96 2.53
C VAL A 17 -0.90 1.17 3.28
N ALA A 18 -0.54 0.26 4.18
CA ALA A 18 -1.51 -0.45 5.02
C ALA A 18 -2.33 0.53 5.87
N ARG A 19 -1.68 1.53 6.50
CA ARG A 19 -2.38 2.57 7.26
C ARG A 19 -3.31 3.42 6.40
N CYS A 20 -2.92 3.74 5.17
CA CYS A 20 -3.80 4.41 4.20
C CYS A 20 -5.06 3.57 3.92
N ILE A 21 -4.92 2.26 3.75
CA ILE A 21 -6.05 1.34 3.52
C ILE A 21 -6.96 1.28 4.75
N GLU A 22 -6.41 1.17 5.96
CA GLU A 22 -7.19 1.17 7.21
C GLU A 22 -8.03 2.45 7.35
N ARG A 23 -7.43 3.62 7.03
CA ARG A 23 -8.10 4.93 7.06
C ARG A 23 -9.20 5.11 6.01
N LEU A 24 -9.28 4.24 5.00
CA LEU A 24 -10.41 4.26 4.07
C LEU A 24 -11.70 3.76 4.75
N GLU A 25 -11.60 3.01 5.85
CA GLU A 25 -12.73 2.45 6.60
C GLU A 25 -13.71 1.66 5.71
N LYS A 26 -13.20 1.04 4.65
CA LYS A 26 -13.96 0.28 3.65
C LYS A 26 -13.44 -1.14 3.54
N ASP A 27 -14.37 -2.09 3.43
CA ASP A 27 -14.03 -3.49 3.14
C ASP A 27 -13.62 -3.69 1.68
N ILE A 28 -14.21 -2.89 0.77
CA ILE A 28 -13.91 -2.86 -0.65
C ILE A 28 -13.49 -1.44 -1.04
N PHE A 29 -12.33 -1.32 -1.67
CA PHE A 29 -11.78 -0.04 -2.09
C PHE A 29 -11.14 -0.15 -3.47
N THR A 30 -10.91 1.01 -4.09
CA THR A 30 -10.28 1.12 -5.40
C THR A 30 -8.82 1.56 -5.25
N LEU A 31 -8.02 1.25 -6.26
CA LEU A 31 -6.68 1.82 -6.43
C LEU A 31 -6.70 3.35 -6.39
N LYS A 32 -7.78 3.96 -6.92
CA LYS A 32 -7.97 5.41 -6.92
C LYS A 32 -8.20 5.96 -5.51
N ASP A 33 -8.91 5.23 -4.64
CA ASP A 33 -9.05 5.60 -3.23
C ASP A 33 -7.67 5.67 -2.56
N VAL A 34 -6.80 4.69 -2.80
CA VAL A 34 -5.43 4.71 -2.24
C VAL A 34 -4.59 5.84 -2.86
N TYR A 35 -4.82 6.19 -4.13
CA TYR A 35 -4.14 7.31 -4.77
C TYR A 35 -4.48 8.68 -4.15
N SER A 36 -5.57 8.80 -3.39
CA SER A 36 -5.84 10.03 -2.62
C SER A 36 -4.76 10.34 -1.57
N PHE A 37 -3.97 9.34 -1.16
CA PHE A 37 -2.87 9.50 -0.20
C PHE A 37 -1.50 9.77 -0.88
N THR A 38 -1.47 10.02 -2.19
CA THR A 38 -0.20 10.20 -2.92
C THR A 38 0.65 11.35 -2.38
N ASP A 39 0.04 12.50 -2.04
CA ASP A 39 0.77 13.65 -1.50
C ASP A 39 1.33 13.39 -0.10
N GLU A 40 0.58 12.69 0.75
CA GLU A 40 1.03 12.27 2.09
C GLU A 40 2.21 11.30 1.97
N LEU A 41 2.08 10.29 1.10
CA LEU A 41 3.12 9.29 0.88
C LEU A 41 4.37 9.89 0.22
N ALA A 42 4.21 10.87 -0.68
CA ALA A 42 5.32 11.63 -1.24
C ALA A 42 6.08 12.41 -0.16
N SER A 43 5.35 13.04 0.76
CA SER A 43 5.94 13.81 1.86
C SER A 43 6.71 12.92 2.85
N LYS A 44 6.23 11.70 3.10
CA LYS A 44 6.91 10.71 3.96
C LYS A 44 8.12 10.06 3.28
N HIS A 45 8.08 9.94 1.95
CA HIS A 45 9.10 9.26 1.15
C HIS A 45 9.63 10.17 0.03
N PRO A 46 10.30 11.30 0.38
CA PRO A 46 10.63 12.36 -0.57
C PRO A 46 11.60 11.93 -1.68
N GLU A 47 12.40 10.88 -1.43
CA GLU A 47 13.35 10.32 -2.40
C GLU A 47 12.67 9.52 -3.54
N ASN A 48 11.35 9.30 -3.49
CA ASN A 48 10.64 8.47 -4.45
C ASN A 48 9.73 9.29 -5.39
N ASN A 49 10.19 9.49 -6.62
CA ASN A 49 9.44 10.21 -7.65
C ASN A 49 8.28 9.40 -8.29
N HIS A 50 8.12 8.12 -7.92
CA HIS A 50 7.15 7.18 -8.52
C HIS A 50 6.17 6.60 -7.49
N VAL A 51 5.57 7.48 -6.68
CA VAL A 51 4.68 7.11 -5.57
C VAL A 51 3.53 6.18 -5.99
N LYS A 52 2.83 6.48 -7.09
CA LYS A 52 1.71 5.65 -7.59
C LYS A 52 2.14 4.23 -7.95
N ASP A 53 3.34 4.09 -8.49
CA ASP A 53 3.90 2.79 -8.86
C ASP A 53 4.28 2.01 -7.60
N LYS A 54 4.86 2.72 -6.61
CA LYS A 54 5.20 2.13 -5.32
C LYS A 54 3.95 1.66 -4.56
N ILE A 55 2.87 2.42 -4.57
CA ILE A 55 1.56 2.02 -4.05
C ILE A 55 1.09 0.72 -4.72
N ARG A 56 1.14 0.63 -6.07
CA ARG A 56 0.76 -0.61 -6.78
C ARG A 56 1.62 -1.79 -6.35
N GLN A 57 2.93 -1.61 -6.19
CA GLN A 57 3.81 -2.65 -5.68
C GLN A 57 3.43 -3.09 -4.27
N GLN A 58 3.12 -2.16 -3.35
CA GLN A 58 2.72 -2.51 -1.98
C GLN A 58 1.38 -3.25 -1.93
N LEU A 59 0.40 -2.83 -2.74
CA LEU A 59 -0.88 -3.54 -2.87
C LEU A 59 -0.70 -4.97 -3.40
N GLN A 60 0.21 -5.18 -4.35
CA GLN A 60 0.56 -6.52 -4.82
C GLN A 60 1.17 -7.37 -3.71
N ILE A 61 2.10 -6.82 -2.92
CA ILE A 61 2.69 -7.53 -1.77
C ILE A 61 1.62 -7.90 -0.74
N LEU A 62 0.71 -6.97 -0.40
CA LEU A 62 -0.37 -7.24 0.55
C LEU A 62 -1.33 -8.32 0.04
N ARG A 63 -1.63 -8.31 -1.27
CA ARG A 63 -2.41 -9.37 -1.92
C ARG A 63 -1.72 -10.72 -1.85
N ASP A 64 -0.44 -10.77 -2.24
CA ASP A 64 0.33 -12.02 -2.27
C ASP A 64 0.51 -12.62 -0.86
N ARG A 65 0.43 -11.78 0.18
CA ARG A 65 0.42 -12.19 1.59
C ARG A 65 -0.97 -12.57 2.13
N GLY A 66 -2.01 -12.58 1.29
CA GLY A 66 -3.38 -12.90 1.70
C GLY A 66 -4.01 -11.87 2.62
N LYS A 67 -3.55 -10.61 2.59
CA LYS A 67 -4.19 -9.49 3.32
C LYS A 67 -5.23 -8.77 2.47
N LEU A 68 -5.07 -8.82 1.15
CA LEU A 68 -6.00 -8.25 0.18
C LEU A 68 -6.41 -9.30 -0.86
N GLU A 69 -7.62 -9.18 -1.37
CA GLU A 69 -8.10 -9.87 -2.56
C GLU A 69 -8.23 -8.86 -3.71
N PHE A 70 -7.75 -9.21 -4.90
CA PHE A 70 -7.92 -8.36 -6.09
C PHE A 70 -9.18 -8.76 -6.85
N LEU A 71 -10.18 -7.88 -6.84
CA LEU A 71 -11.49 -8.11 -7.47
C LEU A 71 -11.51 -7.73 -8.97
N GLY A 72 -10.41 -7.18 -9.50
CA GLY A 72 -10.31 -6.73 -10.89
C GLY A 72 -10.61 -5.24 -11.09
N ARG A 73 -10.16 -4.68 -12.23
CA ARG A 73 -10.33 -3.26 -12.62
C ARG A 73 -9.85 -2.25 -11.55
N GLY A 74 -8.84 -2.63 -10.78
CA GLY A 74 -8.31 -1.78 -9.71
C GLY A 74 -9.12 -1.85 -8.40
N ASN A 75 -10.07 -2.78 -8.26
CA ASN A 75 -10.80 -2.99 -7.01
C ASN A 75 -10.10 -4.04 -6.14
N TYR A 76 -10.09 -3.79 -4.84
CA TYR A 76 -9.50 -4.65 -3.82
C TYR A 76 -10.48 -4.85 -2.67
N ARG A 77 -10.35 -5.97 -1.96
CA ARG A 77 -11.09 -6.29 -0.73
C ARG A 77 -10.11 -6.65 0.38
N LEU A 78 -10.43 -6.30 1.62
CA LEU A 78 -9.71 -6.82 2.79
C LEU A 78 -9.98 -8.32 2.95
N ALA A 79 -8.94 -9.14 3.05
CA ALA A 79 -9.06 -10.60 3.05
C ALA A 79 -9.31 -11.23 4.43
N ASN A 80 -9.40 -10.44 5.50
CA ASN A 80 -9.74 -10.92 6.85
C ASN A 80 -10.50 -9.82 7.62
N ARG A 81 -11.84 -9.93 7.63
CA ARG A 81 -12.72 -9.33 8.64
C ARG A 81 -13.75 -10.39 9.01
N ASP A 82 -13.26 -11.51 9.51
CA ASP A 82 -14.06 -12.53 10.21
C ASP A 82 -13.78 -12.40 11.71
#